data_AF-A0A7D5KPI4-F1
#
_entry.id   AF-A0A7D5KPI4-F1
#
_cell.length_a   1.000
_cell.length_b   1.000
_cell.length_c   1.000
_cell.angle_alpha   90.00
_cell.angle_beta   90.00
_cell.angle_gamma   90.00
#
_symmetry.space_group_name_H-M   'P 1'
#
loop_
_entity.id
_entity.type
_entity.pdbx_description
1 polymer ?
#
loop_
_entity_poly.entity_id
_entity_poly.type
_entity_poly.pdbx_seq_one_letter_code
_entity_poly.pdbx_strand_id
1 'polypeptide(L)'
;MTNRNIRATTLAALVLLSVVAVPLGVVGASTDAGPSAERAVTQNDDLSQVITSINDNEIANANDSIASFNEQLQQKASLLSVDVENVDQVATVSAETAAEAQAEADRLRTAAGDREAAIFDRVVTVINEGGVADVDPNEVQSPADARAVSDRLEQQGGLATQAAQSLRDAADLVETDLEPNLTTAAEKLSAFEAEPSTGTVEGTVTDGNGGAVTNATVVVGDQQMTTADDGGYSLDIDPGEYTLAVSAAGYQDASEAVTVEAGATATVDVSLQAKDDGSGDDGTEDNESDTVADVVTSVNENEIANANDAITSFNEQLQQKANLLGVDVESVETVAEVEATTSSEGQSEANRLRTAADDREAAIFDRVVTVINEGGVADVDPNEVQSPADARAVADRLEQQGGLATQAAQSLRDAADLVETDLEPNLTTAAEKLAALDGNESEPAIGFIDGVITAANGEPIANATVSVGEQQTTTAADGSYGLELESGEYTVTVSAEGYRDASEEATVEANATTTVDVTLTEANDDGSTPGECPGPGPGPNDGSDIVSAIWNAVIDFGIEIAQIVITGAR
;
A
#
# COMPACT_ATOMS: atom_id res chain seq x y z
N MET A 1 11.69 78.39 -11.15
CA MET A 1 10.91 77.23 -10.68
C MET A 1 10.47 76.49 -11.94
N THR A 2 11.38 75.94 -12.78
CA THR A 2 12.43 74.89 -12.61
C THR A 2 11.77 73.52 -12.79
N ASN A 3 12.04 72.66 -13.79
CA ASN A 3 13.09 72.54 -14.82
C ASN A 3 12.46 71.77 -16.01
N ARG A 4 12.29 72.34 -17.21
CA ARG A 4 13.20 72.36 -18.38
C ARG A 4 13.71 70.98 -18.85
N ASN A 5 13.08 70.53 -19.94
CA ASN A 5 13.53 69.55 -20.95
C ASN A 5 15.04 69.61 -21.23
N ILE A 6 15.65 68.46 -21.58
CA ILE A 6 16.41 68.24 -22.83
C ILE A 6 16.76 66.73 -22.94
N ARG A 7 16.31 66.11 -24.04
CA ARG A 7 16.83 64.87 -24.62
C ARG A 7 18.14 65.16 -25.38
N ALA A 8 19.15 64.29 -25.30
CA ALA A 8 20.07 63.89 -26.40
C ALA A 8 21.34 63.20 -25.82
N THR A 9 21.52 61.88 -25.98
CA THR A 9 22.25 61.16 -27.05
C THR A 9 23.73 60.86 -26.72
N THR A 10 24.09 59.57 -26.89
CA THR A 10 25.36 59.01 -27.40
C THR A 10 26.54 58.64 -26.47
N LEU A 11 26.90 57.34 -26.58
CA LEU A 11 28.23 56.72 -26.81
C LEU A 11 29.18 56.33 -25.64
N ALA A 12 29.41 55.01 -25.56
CA ALA A 12 30.69 54.27 -25.47
C ALA A 12 31.72 54.54 -24.34
N ALA A 13 31.89 53.50 -23.51
CA ALA A 13 33.11 52.76 -23.17
C ALA A 13 34.39 53.45 -22.62
N LEU A 14 34.79 52.91 -21.45
CA LEU A 14 36.12 52.39 -21.07
C LEU A 14 37.07 53.21 -20.15
N VAL A 15 37.52 52.51 -19.08
CA VAL A 15 38.79 52.54 -18.30
C VAL A 15 38.97 53.52 -17.13
N LEU A 16 39.22 52.96 -15.92
CA LEU A 16 40.39 53.18 -15.01
C LEU A 16 40.12 52.49 -13.65
N LEU A 17 40.69 51.32 -13.36
CA LEU A 17 41.99 51.08 -12.69
C LEU A 17 42.10 51.63 -11.25
N SER A 18 42.18 50.75 -10.24
CA SER A 18 43.24 50.81 -9.21
C SER A 18 43.29 49.56 -8.33
N VAL A 19 44.53 49.13 -8.11
CA VAL A 19 45.07 47.92 -7.50
C VAL A 19 45.36 48.16 -6.01
N VAL A 20 45.15 47.15 -5.15
CA VAL A 20 46.01 46.87 -3.98
C VAL A 20 46.20 45.36 -3.86
N ALA A 21 47.46 44.94 -3.82
CA ALA A 21 47.95 43.58 -3.57
C ALA A 21 48.79 43.57 -2.28
N VAL A 22 48.97 42.40 -1.63
CA VAL A 22 50.05 41.94 -0.68
C VAL A 22 49.62 40.55 -0.09
N PRO A 23 50.50 39.58 0.26
CA PRO A 23 50.97 38.52 -0.66
C PRO A 23 50.92 37.08 -0.08
N LEU A 24 51.49 36.16 -0.86
CA LEU A 24 51.57 34.68 -0.84
C LEU A 24 51.97 33.96 0.48
N GLY A 25 51.39 32.77 0.66
CA GLY A 25 51.94 31.61 1.39
C GLY A 25 51.71 30.32 0.58
N VAL A 26 52.74 29.47 0.49
CA VAL A 26 52.86 28.28 -0.39
C VAL A 26 52.78 26.99 0.45
N VAL A 27 52.52 25.86 -0.26
CA VAL A 27 52.63 24.41 0.07
C VAL A 27 51.25 23.75 0.30
N GLY A 28 50.80 22.71 -0.40
CA GLY A 28 51.45 21.73 -1.29
C GLY A 28 50.44 20.95 -2.14
N ALA A 29 50.98 20.09 -3.01
CA ALA A 29 50.36 19.43 -4.16
C ALA A 29 49.17 18.49 -3.89
N SER A 30 48.25 18.40 -4.86
CA SER A 30 48.08 17.18 -5.68
C SER A 30 47.15 17.47 -6.86
N THR A 31 47.55 16.96 -8.02
CA THR A 31 46.84 16.96 -9.30
C THR A 31 45.65 16.01 -9.27
N ASP A 32 44.47 16.42 -9.73
CA ASP A 32 43.75 15.67 -10.77
C ASP A 32 42.64 16.51 -11.42
N ALA A 33 42.32 16.14 -12.65
CA ALA A 33 41.51 16.86 -13.62
C ALA A 33 40.00 16.61 -13.49
N GLY A 34 39.19 17.61 -13.87
CA GLY A 34 37.77 17.46 -14.18
C GLY A 34 37.01 18.79 -14.16
N PRO A 35 36.43 19.28 -15.27
CA PRO A 35 35.73 20.55 -15.31
C PRO A 35 34.25 20.33 -14.94
N SER A 36 33.92 20.40 -13.65
CA SER A 36 32.51 20.32 -13.20
C SER A 36 32.30 21.23 -11.99
N ALA A 37 32.29 22.54 -12.20
CA ALA A 37 31.69 23.51 -11.27
C ALA A 37 31.71 24.92 -11.88
N GLU A 38 31.19 25.09 -13.10
CA GLU A 38 30.98 26.43 -13.65
C GLU A 38 29.63 26.48 -14.37
N ARG A 39 28.55 26.44 -13.57
CA ARG A 39 27.24 27.10 -13.78
C ARG A 39 26.22 26.61 -12.74
N ALA A 40 26.41 26.99 -11.48
CA ALA A 40 25.27 27.29 -10.61
C ALA A 40 25.02 28.79 -10.76
N VAL A 41 24.50 29.18 -11.93
CA VAL A 41 23.85 30.49 -12.09
C VAL A 41 22.46 30.29 -11.51
N THR A 42 22.13 31.06 -10.49
CA THR A 42 20.81 31.24 -9.89
C THR A 42 19.68 31.19 -10.94
N GLN A 43 19.07 30.03 -11.14
CA GLN A 43 17.90 29.85 -12.02
C GLN A 43 16.58 29.97 -11.23
N ASN A 44 16.63 30.69 -10.11
CA ASN A 44 15.49 31.14 -9.36
C ASN A 44 15.61 32.67 -9.23
N ASP A 45 15.70 33.34 -10.39
CA ASP A 45 15.13 34.68 -10.49
C ASP A 45 13.64 34.49 -10.16
N ASP A 46 13.38 34.54 -8.86
CA ASP A 46 12.16 34.24 -8.11
C ASP A 46 10.93 34.27 -9.01
N LEU A 47 10.30 33.12 -9.27
CA LEU A 47 9.13 32.95 -10.15
C LEU A 47 8.12 34.11 -10.03
N SER A 48 7.94 34.63 -8.81
CA SER A 48 7.12 35.82 -8.53
C SER A 48 7.53 37.08 -9.30
N GLN A 49 8.84 37.34 -9.49
CA GLN A 49 9.37 38.45 -10.28
C GLN A 49 9.11 38.27 -11.77
N VAL A 50 9.24 37.04 -12.29
CA VAL A 50 8.91 36.75 -13.70
C VAL A 50 7.42 36.90 -13.94
N ILE A 51 6.57 36.40 -13.03
CA ILE A 51 5.12 36.57 -13.09
C ILE A 51 4.74 38.05 -13.06
N THR A 52 5.33 38.82 -12.15
CA THR A 52 5.11 40.27 -12.08
C THR A 52 5.49 40.93 -13.40
N SER A 53 6.65 40.58 -13.97
CA SER A 53 7.10 41.08 -15.26
C SER A 53 6.16 40.70 -16.41
N ILE A 54 5.63 39.48 -16.42
CA ILE A 54 4.66 39.02 -17.42
C ILE A 54 3.36 39.80 -17.34
N ASN A 55 2.83 39.96 -16.12
CA ASN A 55 1.60 40.68 -15.90
C ASN A 55 1.72 42.16 -16.29
N ASP A 56 2.82 42.80 -15.88
CA ASP A 56 3.07 44.23 -16.12
C ASP A 56 3.45 44.56 -17.57
N ASN A 57 3.99 43.59 -18.32
CA ASN A 57 4.44 43.81 -19.70
C ASN A 57 3.56 43.06 -20.70
N GLU A 58 3.68 41.74 -20.81
CA GLU A 58 3.03 40.98 -21.88
C GLU A 58 1.50 40.97 -21.75
N ILE A 59 0.95 40.66 -20.57
CA ILE A 59 -0.50 40.63 -20.35
C ILE A 59 -1.10 42.03 -20.41
N ALA A 60 -0.44 43.03 -19.81
CA ALA A 60 -0.86 44.42 -19.91
C ALA A 60 -0.90 44.92 -21.36
N ASN A 61 0.17 44.68 -22.14
CA ASN A 61 0.23 45.09 -23.55
C ASN A 61 -0.86 44.40 -24.39
N ALA A 62 -1.07 43.08 -24.20
CA ALA A 62 -2.14 42.35 -24.88
C ALA A 62 -3.53 42.94 -24.54
N ASN A 63 -3.78 43.23 -23.26
CA ASN A 63 -5.04 43.80 -22.81
C ASN A 63 -5.25 45.25 -23.28
N ASP A 64 -4.19 46.06 -23.38
CA ASP A 64 -4.24 47.39 -23.96
C ASP A 64 -4.60 47.34 -25.46
N SER A 65 -4.01 46.39 -26.20
CA SER A 65 -4.34 46.14 -27.61
C SER A 65 -5.80 45.66 -27.78
N ILE A 66 -6.27 44.74 -26.95
CA ILE A 66 -7.68 44.29 -26.93
C ILE A 66 -8.62 45.46 -26.59
N ALA A 67 -8.27 46.31 -25.62
CA ALA A 67 -9.08 47.46 -25.24
C ALA A 67 -9.20 48.48 -26.38
N SER A 68 -8.07 48.80 -27.04
CA SER A 68 -8.04 49.67 -28.22
C SER A 68 -8.87 49.10 -29.38
N PHE A 69 -8.76 47.79 -29.62
CA PHE A 69 -9.57 47.09 -30.60
C PHE A 69 -11.07 47.18 -30.28
N ASN A 70 -11.46 46.85 -29.04
CA ASN A 70 -12.85 46.92 -28.60
C ASN A 70 -13.41 48.33 -28.76
N GLU A 71 -12.64 49.37 -28.41
CA GLU A 71 -13.08 50.76 -28.61
C GLU A 71 -13.34 51.06 -30.10
N GLN A 72 -12.44 50.67 -30.99
CA GLN A 72 -12.60 50.88 -32.43
C GLN A 72 -13.75 50.04 -33.01
N LEU A 73 -13.91 48.80 -32.55
CA LEU A 73 -14.99 47.91 -32.94
C LEU A 73 -16.35 48.50 -32.55
N GLN A 74 -16.51 48.96 -31.31
CA GLN A 74 -17.73 49.60 -30.82
C GLN A 74 -18.06 50.89 -31.58
N GLN A 75 -17.04 51.70 -31.90
CA GLN A 75 -17.23 52.90 -32.73
C GLN A 75 -17.76 52.53 -34.12
N LYS A 76 -17.18 51.51 -34.78
CA LYS A 76 -17.63 51.02 -36.10
C LYS A 76 -19.03 50.41 -36.04
N ALA A 77 -19.30 49.56 -35.04
CA ALA A 77 -20.60 48.93 -34.83
C ALA A 77 -21.71 49.97 -34.59
N SER A 78 -21.44 51.00 -33.79
CA SER A 78 -22.38 52.09 -33.53
C SER A 78 -22.74 52.89 -34.79
N LEU A 79 -21.77 53.16 -35.67
CA LEU A 79 -22.03 53.82 -36.97
C LEU A 79 -22.95 52.99 -37.87
N LEU A 80 -22.91 51.66 -37.73
CA LEU A 80 -23.69 50.71 -38.51
C LEU A 80 -24.97 50.24 -37.79
N SER A 81 -25.20 50.69 -36.55
CA SER A 81 -26.30 50.24 -35.68
C SER A 81 -26.30 48.71 -35.44
N VAL A 82 -25.10 48.12 -35.36
CA VAL A 82 -24.88 46.71 -35.02
C VAL A 82 -24.61 46.62 -33.51
N ASP A 83 -25.20 45.62 -32.85
CA ASP A 83 -24.91 45.30 -31.45
C ASP A 83 -23.86 44.19 -31.42
N VAL A 84 -22.75 44.44 -30.73
CA VAL A 84 -21.62 43.52 -30.70
C VAL A 84 -20.97 43.62 -29.34
N GLU A 85 -20.76 42.50 -28.66
CA GLU A 85 -20.03 42.46 -27.39
C GLU A 85 -18.51 42.60 -27.63
N ASN A 86 -17.79 42.91 -26.56
CA ASN A 86 -16.34 43.04 -26.60
C ASN A 86 -15.64 41.68 -26.58
N VAL A 87 -14.40 41.66 -27.06
CA VAL A 87 -13.47 40.55 -26.80
C VAL A 87 -12.98 40.64 -25.36
N ASP A 88 -13.01 39.52 -24.66
CA ASP A 88 -12.60 39.43 -23.25
C ASP A 88 -11.09 39.65 -23.07
N GLN A 89 -10.75 40.34 -21.99
CA GLN A 89 -9.36 40.50 -21.56
C GLN A 89 -8.73 39.16 -21.18
N VAL A 90 -7.41 39.12 -21.23
CA VAL A 90 -6.60 38.02 -20.74
C VAL A 90 -6.43 38.20 -19.24
N ALA A 91 -6.81 37.18 -18.47
CA ALA A 91 -6.62 37.15 -17.03
C ALA A 91 -5.12 37.20 -16.67
N THR A 92 -4.81 37.83 -15.55
CA THR A 92 -3.45 37.87 -14.99
C THR A 92 -2.97 36.48 -14.60
N VAL A 93 -1.65 36.28 -14.70
CA VAL A 93 -0.93 35.09 -14.27
C VAL A 93 -0.77 35.05 -12.75
N SER A 94 -1.01 33.88 -12.17
CA SER A 94 -0.68 33.56 -10.78
C SER A 94 -0.19 32.11 -10.70
N ALA A 95 1.02 31.91 -10.17
CA ALA A 95 1.61 30.60 -9.92
C ALA A 95 2.63 30.72 -8.77
N GLU A 96 2.63 29.73 -7.89
CA GLU A 96 3.56 29.58 -6.77
C GLU A 96 4.58 28.46 -7.04
N THR A 97 4.25 27.55 -7.96
CA THR A 97 5.13 26.43 -8.35
C THR A 97 5.45 26.43 -9.84
N ALA A 98 6.52 25.72 -10.22
CA ALA A 98 6.87 25.54 -11.64
C ALA A 98 5.79 24.75 -12.40
N ALA A 99 5.12 23.79 -11.76
CA ALA A 99 4.00 23.06 -12.36
C ALA A 99 2.81 24.00 -12.65
N GLU A 100 2.46 24.88 -11.71
CA GLU A 100 1.43 25.91 -11.93
C GLU A 100 1.84 26.90 -13.02
N ALA A 101 3.12 27.28 -13.09
CA ALA A 101 3.64 28.14 -14.15
C ALA A 101 3.50 27.48 -15.54
N GLN A 102 3.75 26.17 -15.64
CA GLN A 102 3.54 25.41 -16.88
C GLN A 102 2.06 25.35 -17.27
N ALA A 103 1.16 25.05 -16.33
CA ALA A 103 -0.27 25.04 -16.57
C ALA A 103 -0.76 26.43 -17.06
N GLU A 104 -0.21 27.49 -16.49
CA GLU A 104 -0.51 28.84 -16.91
C GLU A 104 0.05 29.17 -18.30
N ALA A 105 1.23 28.67 -18.66
CA ALA A 105 1.77 28.81 -20.01
C ALA A 105 0.82 28.20 -21.06
N ASP A 106 0.28 27.02 -20.78
CA ASP A 106 -0.69 26.35 -21.65
C ASP A 106 -2.03 27.10 -21.73
N ARG A 107 -2.48 27.65 -20.60
CA ARG A 107 -3.64 28.54 -20.55
C ARG A 107 -3.45 29.76 -21.45
N LEU A 108 -2.27 30.38 -21.45
CA LEU A 108 -1.98 31.56 -22.29
C LEU A 108 -1.91 31.22 -23.79
N ARG A 109 -1.37 30.06 -24.16
CA ARG A 109 -1.41 29.57 -25.56
C ARG A 109 -2.84 29.37 -26.05
N THR A 110 -3.67 28.73 -25.22
CA THR A 110 -5.09 28.54 -25.51
C THR A 110 -5.81 29.87 -25.61
N ALA A 111 -5.55 30.78 -24.66
CA ALA A 111 -6.13 32.11 -24.66
C ALA A 111 -5.79 32.90 -25.94
N ALA A 112 -4.58 32.77 -26.48
CA ALA A 112 -4.21 33.42 -27.74
C ALA A 112 -5.14 33.00 -28.89
N GLY A 113 -5.34 31.70 -29.08
CA GLY A 113 -6.24 31.16 -30.11
C GLY A 113 -7.72 31.54 -29.89
N ASP A 114 -8.18 31.51 -28.63
CA ASP A 114 -9.56 31.92 -28.31
C ASP A 114 -9.81 33.39 -28.65
N ARG A 115 -8.86 34.28 -28.34
CA ARG A 115 -8.99 35.72 -28.63
C ARG A 115 -8.81 36.01 -30.12
N GLU A 116 -7.94 35.30 -30.82
CA GLU A 116 -7.84 35.35 -32.28
C GLU A 116 -9.21 35.05 -32.93
N ALA A 117 -9.82 33.92 -32.57
CA ALA A 117 -11.12 33.52 -33.08
C ALA A 117 -12.20 34.56 -32.74
N ALA A 118 -12.23 35.05 -31.51
CA ALA A 118 -13.18 36.06 -31.07
C ALA A 118 -13.03 37.39 -31.82
N ILE A 119 -11.80 37.85 -32.07
CA ILE A 119 -11.51 39.09 -32.82
C ILE A 119 -12.07 38.99 -34.24
N PHE A 120 -11.77 37.89 -34.94
CA PHE A 120 -12.25 37.73 -36.32
C PHE A 120 -13.76 37.56 -36.39
N ASP A 121 -14.36 36.77 -35.50
CA ASP A 121 -15.81 36.62 -35.38
C ASP A 121 -16.51 37.97 -35.19
N ARG A 122 -15.97 38.82 -34.31
CA ARG A 122 -16.50 40.17 -34.05
C ARG A 122 -16.42 41.08 -35.26
N VAL A 123 -15.28 41.09 -35.95
CA VAL A 123 -15.11 41.91 -37.15
C VAL A 123 -16.04 41.45 -38.26
N VAL A 124 -16.14 40.13 -38.49
CA VAL A 124 -17.04 39.55 -39.50
C VAL A 124 -18.51 39.85 -39.16
N THR A 125 -18.90 39.76 -37.89
CA THR A 125 -20.24 40.13 -37.42
C THR A 125 -20.57 41.58 -37.78
N VAL A 126 -19.70 42.53 -37.44
CA VAL A 126 -19.92 43.95 -37.75
C VAL A 126 -19.99 44.21 -39.27
N ILE A 127 -19.19 43.50 -40.07
CA ILE A 127 -19.22 43.61 -41.53
C ILE A 127 -20.54 43.11 -42.11
N ASN A 128 -20.96 41.90 -41.71
CA ASN A 128 -22.14 41.23 -42.25
C ASN A 128 -23.43 41.89 -41.78
N GLU A 129 -23.60 42.09 -40.47
CA GLU A 129 -24.81 42.70 -39.91
C GLU A 129 -24.93 44.18 -40.26
N GLY A 130 -23.81 44.87 -40.42
CA GLY A 130 -23.75 46.25 -40.89
C GLY A 130 -24.06 46.41 -42.39
N GLY A 131 -24.24 45.31 -43.12
CA GLY A 131 -24.50 45.31 -44.57
C GLY A 131 -23.35 45.89 -45.40
N VAL A 132 -22.12 45.78 -44.90
CA VAL A 132 -20.91 46.36 -45.53
C VAL A 132 -20.40 45.45 -46.65
N ALA A 133 -20.36 44.14 -46.39
CA ALA A 133 -20.01 43.08 -47.33
C ALA A 133 -20.60 41.74 -46.85
N ASP A 134 -20.57 40.72 -47.72
CA ASP A 134 -20.95 39.34 -47.39
C ASP A 134 -19.67 38.51 -47.23
N VAL A 135 -19.35 38.13 -46.00
CA VAL A 135 -18.16 37.38 -45.63
C VAL A 135 -18.57 36.10 -44.91
N ASP A 136 -18.15 34.94 -45.41
CA ASP A 136 -18.34 33.67 -44.70
C ASP A 136 -17.41 33.62 -43.47
N PRO A 137 -17.93 33.48 -42.24
CA PRO A 137 -17.10 33.38 -41.05
C PRO A 137 -16.08 32.24 -41.12
N ASN A 138 -16.40 31.13 -41.80
CA ASN A 138 -15.50 29.98 -41.93
C ASN A 138 -14.31 30.25 -42.86
N GLU A 139 -14.35 31.32 -43.66
CA GLU A 139 -13.23 31.77 -44.49
C GLU A 139 -12.33 32.78 -43.76
N VAL A 140 -12.57 33.08 -42.48
CA VAL A 140 -11.78 34.03 -41.67
C VAL A 140 -11.46 33.39 -40.32
N GLN A 141 -10.61 32.37 -40.36
CA GLN A 141 -10.23 31.59 -39.17
C GLN A 141 -8.78 31.85 -38.72
N SER A 142 -8.03 32.64 -39.49
CA SER A 142 -6.64 33.01 -39.21
C SER A 142 -6.27 34.37 -39.82
N PRO A 143 -5.16 35.00 -39.41
CA PRO A 143 -4.63 36.22 -40.05
C PRO A 143 -4.40 36.06 -41.56
N ALA A 144 -3.93 34.89 -42.00
CA ALA A 144 -3.71 34.59 -43.40
C ALA A 144 -5.04 34.56 -44.18
N ASP A 145 -6.05 33.92 -43.61
CA ASP A 145 -7.39 33.85 -44.17
C ASP A 145 -8.04 35.24 -44.23
N ALA A 146 -7.97 36.01 -43.14
CA ALA A 146 -8.47 37.37 -43.07
C ALA A 146 -7.85 38.26 -44.16
N ARG A 147 -6.54 38.15 -44.42
CA ARG A 147 -5.88 38.88 -45.51
C ARG A 147 -6.34 38.40 -46.89
N ALA A 148 -6.51 37.11 -47.10
CA ALA A 148 -7.03 36.56 -48.35
C ALA A 148 -8.46 37.06 -48.65
N VAL A 149 -9.33 37.09 -47.64
CA VAL A 149 -10.68 37.66 -47.76
C VAL A 149 -10.61 39.16 -48.03
N SER A 150 -9.74 39.88 -47.33
CA SER A 150 -9.53 41.33 -47.52
C SER A 150 -9.14 41.68 -48.96
N ASP A 151 -8.23 40.92 -49.57
CA ASP A 151 -7.79 41.14 -50.96
C ASP A 151 -8.93 40.95 -51.98
N ARG A 152 -9.87 40.05 -51.70
CA ARG A 152 -11.09 39.88 -52.52
C ARG A 152 -12.07 41.04 -52.32
N LEU A 153 -12.26 41.49 -51.08
CA LEU A 153 -13.14 42.62 -50.75
C LEU A 153 -12.63 43.94 -51.34
N GLU A 154 -11.32 44.17 -51.35
CA GLU A 154 -10.73 45.40 -51.88
C GLU A 154 -11.04 45.59 -53.39
N GLN A 155 -11.12 44.49 -54.16
CA GLN A 155 -11.46 44.51 -55.57
C GLN A 155 -12.92 44.94 -55.84
N GLN A 156 -13.81 44.81 -54.84
CA GLN A 156 -15.21 45.20 -54.96
C GLN A 156 -15.41 46.72 -54.79
N GLY A 157 -14.47 47.39 -54.11
CA GLY A 157 -14.49 48.85 -53.91
C GLY A 157 -15.57 49.35 -52.94
N GLY A 158 -15.65 50.67 -52.77
CA GLY A 158 -16.67 51.30 -51.93
C GLY A 158 -16.54 50.95 -50.45
N LEU A 159 -17.63 50.52 -49.83
CA LEU A 159 -17.64 50.12 -48.42
C LEU A 159 -16.89 48.80 -48.17
N ALA A 160 -16.79 47.92 -49.17
CA ALA A 160 -16.03 46.67 -49.07
C ALA A 160 -14.52 46.93 -48.86
N THR A 161 -13.98 48.05 -49.35
CA THR A 161 -12.60 48.47 -49.05
C THR A 161 -12.40 48.78 -47.56
N GLN A 162 -13.43 49.28 -46.86
CA GLN A 162 -13.35 49.54 -45.41
C GLN A 162 -13.47 48.24 -44.59
N ALA A 163 -14.28 47.27 -45.07
CA ALA A 163 -14.32 45.92 -44.51
C ALA A 163 -12.96 45.21 -44.68
N ALA A 164 -12.37 45.28 -45.88
CA ALA A 164 -11.02 44.74 -46.14
C ALA A 164 -9.97 45.34 -45.19
N GLN A 165 -10.01 46.66 -44.96
CA GLN A 165 -9.09 47.28 -44.02
C GLN A 165 -9.31 46.78 -42.59
N SER A 166 -10.58 46.63 -42.16
CA SER A 166 -10.88 46.15 -40.80
C SER A 166 -10.40 44.73 -40.54
N LEU A 167 -10.50 43.85 -41.55
CA LEU A 167 -9.97 42.49 -41.47
C LEU A 167 -8.43 42.46 -41.46
N ARG A 168 -7.77 43.35 -42.23
CA ARG A 168 -6.30 43.53 -42.16
C ARG A 168 -5.84 44.07 -40.81
N ASP A 169 -6.51 45.09 -40.29
CA ASP A 169 -6.20 45.67 -38.97
C ASP A 169 -6.34 44.60 -37.88
N ALA A 170 -7.36 43.74 -37.98
CA ALA A 170 -7.55 42.61 -37.06
C ALA A 170 -6.45 41.54 -37.20
N ALA A 171 -6.06 41.20 -38.44
CA ALA A 171 -4.96 40.27 -38.70
C ALA A 171 -3.62 40.79 -38.15
N ASP A 172 -3.36 42.09 -38.35
CA ASP A 172 -2.16 42.74 -37.85
C ASP A 172 -2.17 42.78 -36.31
N LEU A 173 -3.29 43.15 -35.67
CA LEU A 173 -3.45 43.10 -34.22
C LEU A 173 -3.11 41.73 -33.63
N VAL A 174 -3.63 40.66 -34.24
CA VAL A 174 -3.38 39.28 -33.79
C VAL A 174 -1.89 38.95 -33.93
N GLU A 175 -1.32 39.12 -35.11
CA GLU A 175 0.07 38.70 -35.39
C GLU A 175 1.15 39.58 -34.74
N THR A 176 0.89 40.89 -34.56
CA THR A 176 1.93 41.82 -34.08
C THR A 176 1.85 42.08 -32.59
N ASP A 177 0.64 42.03 -32.03
CA ASP A 177 0.42 42.46 -30.65
C ASP A 177 -0.06 41.31 -29.76
N LEU A 178 -1.06 40.54 -30.19
CA LEU A 178 -1.68 39.54 -29.32
C LEU A 178 -0.84 38.27 -29.20
N GLU A 179 -0.64 37.56 -30.31
CA GLU A 179 0.10 36.29 -30.34
C GLU A 179 1.53 36.43 -29.79
N PRO A 180 2.33 37.45 -30.17
CA PRO A 180 3.70 37.54 -29.69
C PRO A 180 3.78 37.78 -28.19
N ASN A 181 2.89 38.61 -27.62
CA ASN A 181 2.89 38.87 -26.17
C ASN A 181 2.50 37.61 -25.40
N LEU A 182 1.43 36.92 -25.80
CA LEU A 182 0.96 35.72 -25.09
C LEU A 182 1.91 34.53 -25.27
N THR A 183 2.53 34.40 -26.45
CA THR A 183 3.57 33.40 -26.70
C THR A 183 4.81 33.68 -25.86
N THR A 184 5.28 34.94 -25.82
CA THR A 184 6.43 35.34 -25.01
C THR A 184 6.17 35.08 -23.52
N ALA A 185 4.96 35.40 -23.03
CA ALA A 185 4.56 35.12 -21.66
C ALA A 185 4.58 33.61 -21.37
N ALA A 186 4.00 32.80 -22.25
CA ALA A 186 4.00 31.34 -22.12
C ALA A 186 5.42 30.76 -22.15
N GLU A 187 6.31 31.25 -23.03
CA GLU A 187 7.71 30.83 -23.11
C GLU A 187 8.49 31.15 -21.83
N LYS A 188 8.30 32.36 -21.27
CA LYS A 188 8.90 32.76 -20.00
C LYS A 188 8.46 31.86 -18.85
N LEU A 189 7.18 31.46 -18.81
CA LEU A 189 6.66 30.55 -17.80
C LEU A 189 7.12 29.10 -18.02
N SER A 190 7.24 28.67 -19.27
CA SER A 190 7.72 27.32 -19.62
C SER A 190 9.21 27.14 -19.36
N ALA A 191 9.96 28.23 -19.14
CA ALA A 191 11.36 28.18 -18.76
C ALA A 191 11.58 27.69 -17.32
N PHE A 192 10.51 27.62 -16.52
CA PHE A 192 10.52 26.97 -15.21
C PHE A 192 10.28 25.48 -15.40
N GLU A 193 11.32 24.68 -15.15
CA GLU A 193 11.20 23.24 -15.13
C GLU A 193 10.52 22.84 -13.81
N ALA A 194 9.49 22.01 -13.91
CA ALA A 194 8.95 21.33 -12.75
C ALA A 194 10.04 20.36 -12.27
N GLU A 195 10.60 20.64 -11.09
CA GLU A 195 11.42 19.66 -10.41
C GLU A 195 10.54 18.42 -10.20
N PRO A 196 11.03 17.22 -10.53
CA PRO A 196 10.27 16.00 -10.34
C PRO A 196 9.85 15.91 -8.87
N SER A 197 8.55 15.91 -8.62
CA SER A 197 8.01 15.85 -7.25
C SER A 197 8.06 14.44 -6.68
N THR A 198 8.33 13.44 -7.50
CA THR A 198 8.46 12.02 -7.17
C THR A 198 9.81 11.48 -7.65
N GLY A 199 10.28 10.40 -7.03
CA GLY A 199 11.28 9.51 -7.60
C GLY A 199 10.63 8.21 -8.07
N THR A 200 11.35 7.41 -8.85
CA THR A 200 10.84 6.12 -9.36
C THR A 200 11.50 4.98 -8.59
N VAL A 201 10.73 4.05 -8.05
CA VAL A 201 11.23 2.77 -7.52
C VAL A 201 10.91 1.68 -8.53
N GLU A 202 11.95 1.05 -9.08
CA GLU A 202 11.79 0.00 -10.08
C GLU A 202 12.65 -1.22 -9.76
N GLY A 203 12.33 -2.33 -10.41
CA GLY A 203 13.13 -3.54 -10.28
C GLY A 203 12.42 -4.76 -10.82
N THR A 204 12.98 -5.92 -10.50
CA THR A 204 12.41 -7.22 -10.85
C THR A 204 12.18 -8.09 -9.63
N VAL A 205 11.07 -8.83 -9.64
CA VAL A 205 10.77 -9.86 -8.65
C VAL A 205 11.07 -11.23 -9.27
N THR A 206 11.97 -11.98 -8.63
CA THR A 206 12.41 -13.31 -9.09
C THR A 206 12.21 -14.36 -8.01
N ASP A 207 12.16 -15.63 -8.37
CA ASP A 207 12.19 -16.74 -7.43
C ASP A 207 13.64 -17.13 -7.08
N GLY A 208 13.80 -18.04 -6.10
CA GLY A 208 15.12 -18.59 -5.71
C GLY A 208 15.88 -19.32 -6.83
N ASN A 209 15.25 -19.62 -7.96
CA ASN A 209 15.87 -20.20 -9.16
C ASN A 209 16.18 -19.15 -10.25
N GLY A 210 15.86 -17.88 -10.00
CA GLY A 210 16.00 -16.76 -10.95
C GLY A 210 14.90 -16.68 -12.01
N GLY A 211 13.79 -17.41 -11.83
CA GLY A 211 12.58 -17.27 -12.64
C GLY A 211 11.80 -16.01 -12.27
N ALA A 212 11.20 -15.32 -13.24
CA ALA A 212 10.38 -14.13 -12.95
C ALA A 212 9.10 -14.51 -12.21
N VAL A 213 8.78 -13.78 -11.13
CA VAL A 213 7.52 -13.95 -10.39
C VAL A 213 6.53 -12.92 -10.92
N THR A 214 5.57 -13.41 -11.71
CA THR A 214 4.47 -12.61 -12.27
C THR A 214 3.34 -12.43 -11.25
N ASN A 215 2.64 -11.30 -11.29
CA ASN A 215 1.54 -10.97 -10.39
C ASN A 215 1.91 -10.95 -8.90
N ALA A 216 3.17 -10.72 -8.56
CA ALA A 216 3.58 -10.38 -7.20
C ALA A 216 3.11 -8.97 -6.87
N THR A 217 2.48 -8.78 -5.71
CA THR A 217 2.06 -7.46 -5.21
C THR A 217 3.26 -6.76 -4.60
N VAL A 218 3.61 -5.60 -5.12
CA VAL A 218 4.67 -4.72 -4.63
C VAL A 218 4.02 -3.48 -4.02
N VAL A 219 4.39 -3.16 -2.78
CA VAL A 219 3.88 -2.02 -2.01
C VAL A 219 5.05 -1.16 -1.55
N VAL A 220 4.96 0.16 -1.75
CA VAL A 220 5.93 1.14 -1.27
C VAL A 220 5.17 2.37 -0.77
N GLY A 221 5.17 2.61 0.55
CA GLY A 221 4.30 3.64 1.15
C GLY A 221 2.83 3.37 0.84
N ASP A 222 2.12 4.39 0.35
CA ASP A 222 0.69 4.28 -0.02
C ASP A 222 0.45 3.77 -1.45
N GLN A 223 1.50 3.43 -2.19
CA GLN A 223 1.39 2.98 -3.58
C GLN A 223 1.59 1.46 -3.67
N GLN A 224 0.79 0.81 -4.52
CA GLN A 224 0.89 -0.62 -4.78
C GLN A 224 0.68 -0.95 -6.26
N MET A 225 1.32 -2.03 -6.72
CA MET A 225 1.08 -2.61 -8.06
C MET A 225 1.38 -4.11 -8.08
N THR A 226 1.02 -4.78 -9.17
CA THR A 226 1.43 -6.18 -9.42
C THR A 226 2.50 -6.26 -10.50
N THR A 227 3.47 -7.16 -10.35
CA THR A 227 4.56 -7.37 -11.33
C THR A 227 4.05 -7.87 -12.68
N ALA A 228 4.74 -7.47 -13.76
CA ALA A 228 4.47 -7.93 -15.11
C ALA A 228 4.92 -9.39 -15.36
N ASP A 229 4.67 -9.93 -16.56
CA ASP A 229 5.04 -11.30 -16.94
C ASP A 229 6.56 -11.59 -16.85
N ASP A 230 7.39 -10.54 -16.96
CA ASP A 230 8.84 -10.60 -16.80
C ASP A 230 9.30 -10.32 -15.35
N GLY A 231 8.36 -10.19 -14.41
CA GLY A 231 8.63 -9.89 -13.01
C GLY A 231 8.93 -8.42 -12.74
N GLY A 232 8.90 -7.55 -13.76
CA GLY A 232 9.21 -6.14 -13.60
C GLY A 232 8.13 -5.36 -12.84
N TYR A 233 8.56 -4.34 -12.10
CA TYR A 233 7.70 -3.33 -11.47
C TYR A 233 8.35 -1.93 -11.55
N SER A 234 7.52 -0.89 -11.50
CA SER A 234 7.95 0.51 -11.51
C SER A 234 6.85 1.39 -10.90
N LEU A 235 7.16 2.08 -9.80
CA LEU A 235 6.25 2.93 -9.02
C LEU A 235 6.85 4.33 -8.90
N ASP A 236 6.03 5.37 -9.05
CA ASP A 236 6.42 6.75 -8.75
C ASP A 236 6.02 7.08 -7.30
N ILE A 237 7.02 7.42 -6.48
CA ILE A 237 6.89 7.58 -5.02
C ILE A 237 7.40 8.96 -4.61
N ASP A 238 6.73 9.62 -3.67
CA ASP A 238 7.20 10.89 -3.10
C ASP A 238 8.57 10.71 -2.43
N PRO A 239 9.47 11.70 -2.43
CA PRO A 239 10.79 11.57 -1.83
C PRO A 239 10.73 11.24 -0.34
N GLY A 240 11.50 10.25 0.10
CA GLY A 240 11.45 9.75 1.47
C GLY A 240 12.21 8.45 1.67
N GLU A 241 12.23 7.97 2.91
CA GLU A 241 12.70 6.63 3.26
C GLU A 241 11.48 5.72 3.43
N TYR A 242 11.43 4.62 2.68
CA TYR A 242 10.31 3.69 2.65
C TYR A 242 10.79 2.26 2.86
N THR A 243 9.84 1.40 3.18
CA THR A 243 10.00 -0.05 3.08
C THR A 243 9.21 -0.53 1.87
N LEU A 244 9.91 -1.17 0.94
CA LEU A 244 9.33 -1.88 -0.19
C LEU A 244 8.95 -3.28 0.29
N ALA A 245 7.67 -3.64 0.21
CA ALA A 245 7.16 -4.96 0.54
C ALA A 245 6.68 -5.68 -0.72
N VAL A 246 7.04 -6.95 -0.88
CA VAL A 246 6.63 -7.78 -2.02
C VAL A 246 6.01 -9.07 -1.50
N SER A 247 4.82 -9.39 -1.98
CA SER A 247 4.12 -10.64 -1.68
C SER A 247 3.67 -11.33 -2.97
N ALA A 248 3.77 -12.67 -3.00
CA ALA A 248 3.25 -13.46 -4.11
C ALA A 248 2.70 -14.79 -3.62
N ALA A 249 1.66 -15.30 -4.29
CA ALA A 249 1.08 -16.58 -3.96
C ALA A 249 2.10 -17.71 -4.13
N GLY A 250 2.29 -18.53 -3.10
CA GLY A 250 3.29 -19.60 -3.09
C GLY A 250 4.71 -19.16 -2.75
N TYR A 251 4.93 -17.89 -2.40
CA TYR A 251 6.23 -17.34 -2.04
C TYR A 251 6.18 -16.62 -0.69
N GLN A 252 7.27 -16.67 0.08
CA GLN A 252 7.45 -15.90 1.30
C GLN A 252 7.52 -14.41 0.95
N ASP A 253 6.91 -13.58 1.80
CA ASP A 253 6.92 -12.14 1.59
C ASP A 253 8.32 -11.59 1.88
N ALA A 254 8.75 -10.60 1.10
CA ALA A 254 10.05 -9.96 1.26
C ALA A 254 9.88 -8.47 1.48
N SER A 255 10.75 -7.88 2.30
CA SER A 255 10.77 -6.44 2.54
C SER A 255 12.19 -5.88 2.45
N GLU A 256 12.36 -4.77 1.75
CA GLU A 256 13.65 -4.09 1.57
C GLU A 256 13.51 -2.59 1.87
N ALA A 257 14.50 -1.98 2.49
CA ALA A 257 14.52 -0.54 2.69
C ALA A 257 14.91 0.18 1.38
N VAL A 258 14.18 1.23 1.02
CA VAL A 258 14.46 2.04 -0.17
C VAL A 258 14.40 3.53 0.17
N THR A 259 15.42 4.27 -0.26
CA THR A 259 15.42 5.74 -0.20
C THR A 259 15.08 6.28 -1.59
N VAL A 260 14.02 7.08 -1.66
CA VAL A 260 13.55 7.71 -2.88
C VAL A 260 13.95 9.18 -2.86
N GLU A 261 14.70 9.61 -3.88
CA GLU A 261 15.02 11.02 -4.10
C GLU A 261 14.20 11.55 -5.28
N ALA A 262 13.75 12.81 -5.20
CA ALA A 262 13.04 13.50 -6.27
C ALA A 262 13.79 13.38 -7.61
N GLY A 263 13.14 12.83 -8.63
CA GLY A 263 13.69 12.64 -9.97
C GLY A 263 14.74 11.55 -10.12
N ALA A 264 15.08 10.85 -9.04
CA ALA A 264 16.00 9.73 -9.09
C ALA A 264 15.23 8.42 -9.29
N THR A 265 15.93 7.43 -9.84
CA THR A 265 15.44 6.06 -9.94
C THR A 265 16.18 5.19 -8.94
N ALA A 266 15.45 4.59 -8.00
CA ALA A 266 15.95 3.59 -7.08
C ALA A 266 15.63 2.19 -7.62
N THR A 267 16.67 1.45 -8.02
CA THR A 267 16.52 0.07 -8.48
C THR A 267 16.67 -0.90 -7.32
N VAL A 268 15.64 -1.71 -7.07
CA VAL A 268 15.63 -2.75 -6.02
C VAL A 268 15.17 -4.05 -6.66
N ASP A 269 16.05 -5.04 -6.79
CA ASP A 269 15.63 -6.37 -7.26
C ASP A 269 15.31 -7.24 -6.05
N VAL A 270 14.16 -7.91 -6.07
CA VAL A 270 13.67 -8.73 -4.97
C VAL A 270 13.64 -10.18 -5.41
N SER A 271 14.23 -11.07 -4.60
CA SER A 271 14.12 -12.51 -4.80
C SER A 271 13.23 -13.10 -3.71
N LEU A 272 12.10 -13.68 -4.12
CA LEU A 272 11.19 -14.36 -3.24
C LEU A 272 11.56 -15.84 -3.12
N GLN A 273 11.55 -16.33 -1.90
CA GLN A 273 11.69 -17.76 -1.63
C GLN A 273 10.33 -18.43 -1.73
N ALA A 274 10.25 -19.63 -2.31
CA ALA A 274 8.99 -20.38 -2.31
C ALA A 274 8.59 -20.68 -0.85
N LYS A 275 7.29 -20.65 -0.55
CA LYS A 275 6.76 -21.16 0.72
C LYS A 275 7.00 -22.67 0.72
N ASP A 276 7.78 -23.16 1.68
CA ASP A 276 8.22 -24.56 1.73
C ASP A 276 7.02 -25.49 1.97
N ASP A 277 6.82 -26.49 1.11
CA ASP A 277 5.70 -27.43 1.17
C ASP A 277 6.05 -28.67 2.03
N GLY A 278 6.62 -28.44 3.21
CA GLY A 278 6.65 -29.40 4.31
C GLY A 278 7.13 -30.83 4.02
N SER A 279 8.04 -31.04 3.06
CA SER A 279 8.70 -32.33 2.86
C SER A 279 10.20 -32.21 3.09
N GLY A 280 10.63 -32.16 4.35
CA GLY A 280 12.05 -32.15 4.71
C GLY A 280 12.63 -33.55 4.95
N ASP A 281 13.37 -34.08 3.97
CA ASP A 281 14.62 -34.81 4.26
C ASP A 281 15.69 -34.34 3.26
N ASP A 282 16.27 -33.16 3.56
CA ASP A 282 17.72 -32.93 3.67
C ASP A 282 17.97 -31.42 3.83
N GLY A 283 18.25 -31.00 5.07
CA GLY A 283 19.15 -29.88 5.36
C GLY A 283 18.73 -28.45 4.99
N THR A 284 18.43 -27.69 6.06
CA THR A 284 18.54 -26.22 6.24
C THR A 284 17.43 -25.30 5.68
N GLU A 285 16.72 -24.72 6.67
CA GLU A 285 16.01 -23.42 6.73
C GLU A 285 14.49 -23.41 6.40
N ASP A 286 13.74 -23.41 7.50
CA ASP A 286 12.43 -22.78 7.76
C ASP A 286 11.15 -23.32 7.11
N ASN A 287 10.72 -24.46 7.66
CA ASN A 287 9.33 -24.92 7.66
C ASN A 287 8.69 -24.55 9.02
N GLU A 288 8.37 -23.27 9.23
CA GLU A 288 7.46 -22.85 10.29
C GLU A 288 6.04 -22.93 9.75
N SER A 289 5.28 -23.94 10.18
CA SER A 289 3.83 -23.74 10.30
C SER A 289 3.67 -22.55 11.23
N ASP A 290 3.14 -21.42 10.76
CA ASP A 290 2.86 -20.25 11.62
C ASP A 290 2.15 -20.76 12.87
N THR A 291 2.85 -20.73 14.01
CA THR A 291 2.24 -21.16 15.25
C THR A 291 1.12 -20.17 15.57
N VAL A 292 0.20 -20.54 16.48
CA VAL A 292 -0.81 -19.57 16.94
C VAL A 292 -0.12 -18.28 17.42
N ALA A 293 1.08 -18.37 18.01
CA ALA A 293 1.83 -17.21 18.45
C ALA A 293 2.34 -16.34 17.28
N ASP A 294 2.76 -16.94 16.18
CA ASP A 294 3.30 -16.21 15.02
C ASP A 294 2.17 -15.50 14.26
N VAL A 295 1.04 -16.19 14.05
CA VAL A 295 -0.16 -15.57 13.46
C VAL A 295 -0.67 -14.43 14.34
N VAL A 296 -0.72 -14.61 15.65
CA VAL A 296 -1.16 -13.56 16.58
C VAL A 296 -0.22 -12.37 16.58
N THR A 297 1.09 -12.61 16.56
CA THR A 297 2.09 -11.54 16.46
C THR A 297 1.93 -10.77 15.15
N SER A 298 1.85 -11.48 14.03
CA SER A 298 1.63 -10.88 12.70
C SER A 298 0.35 -10.06 12.64
N VAL A 299 -0.76 -10.60 13.16
CA VAL A 299 -2.06 -9.90 13.20
C VAL A 299 -2.00 -8.64 14.04
N ASN A 300 -1.34 -8.68 15.19
CA ASN A 300 -1.22 -7.52 16.07
C ASN A 300 -0.33 -6.43 15.47
N GLU A 301 0.83 -6.80 14.93
CA GLU A 301 1.82 -5.86 14.42
C GLU A 301 1.46 -5.25 13.06
N ASN A 302 0.64 -5.94 12.26
CA ASN A 302 0.25 -5.47 10.92
C ASN A 302 -1.21 -5.02 10.91
N GLU A 303 -2.17 -5.94 10.95
CA GLU A 303 -3.58 -5.60 10.73
C GLU A 303 -4.20 -4.76 11.86
N ILE A 304 -3.99 -5.14 13.12
CA ILE A 304 -4.54 -4.41 14.27
C ILE A 304 -3.84 -3.06 14.44
N ALA A 305 -2.52 -3.01 14.27
CA ALA A 305 -1.75 -1.77 14.30
C ALA A 305 -2.22 -0.79 13.22
N ASN A 306 -2.31 -1.22 11.96
CA ASN A 306 -2.76 -0.39 10.85
C ASN A 306 -4.19 0.14 11.06
N ALA A 307 -5.12 -0.71 11.52
CA ALA A 307 -6.48 -0.29 11.85
C ALA A 307 -6.50 0.75 13.00
N ASN A 308 -5.65 0.57 14.00
CA ASN A 308 -5.54 1.51 15.13
C ASN A 308 -4.90 2.84 14.74
N ASP A 309 -3.93 2.84 13.83
CA ASP A 309 -3.32 4.05 13.30
C ASP A 309 -4.35 4.86 12.48
N ALA A 310 -5.14 4.18 11.65
CA ALA A 310 -6.25 4.79 10.91
C ALA A 310 -7.29 5.42 11.85
N ILE A 311 -7.72 4.68 12.89
CA ILE A 311 -8.64 5.21 13.93
C ILE A 311 -8.03 6.40 14.66
N THR A 312 -6.73 6.37 14.94
CA THR A 312 -6.03 7.45 15.65
C THR A 312 -5.98 8.72 14.81
N SER A 313 -5.56 8.61 13.54
CA SER A 313 -5.53 9.72 12.59
C SER A 313 -6.94 10.32 12.41
N PHE A 314 -7.96 9.47 12.26
CA PHE A 314 -9.34 9.91 12.22
C PHE A 314 -9.77 10.67 13.48
N ASN A 315 -9.48 10.15 14.66
CA ASN A 315 -9.82 10.79 15.94
C ASN A 315 -9.16 12.16 16.08
N GLU A 316 -7.91 12.31 15.64
CA GLU A 316 -7.22 13.61 15.65
C GLU A 316 -7.91 14.62 14.74
N GLN A 317 -8.23 14.22 13.50
CA GLN A 317 -8.94 15.07 12.55
C GLN A 317 -10.35 15.43 13.03
N LEU A 318 -11.06 14.47 13.59
CA LEU A 318 -12.40 14.65 14.15
C LEU A 318 -12.36 15.66 15.31
N GLN A 319 -11.43 15.50 16.25
CA GLN A 319 -11.27 16.44 17.37
C GLN A 319 -10.88 17.85 16.89
N GLN A 320 -10.03 17.98 15.87
CA GLN A 320 -9.71 19.28 15.28
C GLN A 320 -10.94 19.97 14.70
N LYS A 321 -11.76 19.24 13.92
CA LYS A 321 -13.02 19.74 13.35
C LYS A 321 -14.02 20.10 14.45
N ALA A 322 -14.17 19.25 15.46
CA ALA A 322 -15.08 19.48 16.60
C ALA A 322 -14.68 20.72 17.42
N ASN A 323 -13.38 20.90 17.68
CA ASN A 323 -12.85 22.08 18.38
C ASN A 323 -13.10 23.38 17.63
N LEU A 324 -12.99 23.37 16.29
CA LEU A 324 -13.29 24.54 15.46
C LEU A 324 -14.77 24.94 15.57
N LEU A 325 -15.65 23.96 15.74
CA LEU A 325 -17.09 24.14 15.82
C LEU A 325 -17.60 24.29 17.28
N GLY A 326 -16.75 24.08 18.27
CA GLY A 326 -17.11 24.13 19.69
C GLY A 326 -17.99 22.96 20.14
N VAL A 327 -17.83 21.80 19.51
CA VAL A 327 -18.54 20.55 19.80
C VAL A 327 -17.65 19.65 20.67
N ASP A 328 -18.22 19.08 21.73
CA ASP A 328 -17.54 18.07 22.55
C ASP A 328 -17.86 16.68 22.00
N VAL A 329 -16.85 16.00 21.45
CA VAL A 329 -17.00 14.68 20.82
C VAL A 329 -15.95 13.71 21.38
N GLU A 330 -16.37 12.53 21.80
CA GLU A 330 -15.49 11.45 22.23
C GLU A 330 -14.85 10.76 21.02
N SER A 331 -13.67 10.20 21.23
CA SER A 331 -12.95 9.42 20.23
C SER A 331 -13.60 8.05 20.03
N VAL A 332 -13.44 7.50 18.82
CA VAL A 332 -13.67 6.09 18.52
C VAL A 332 -12.60 5.25 19.23
N GLU A 333 -13.01 4.16 19.86
CA GLU A 333 -12.10 3.27 20.59
C GLU A 333 -11.24 2.44 19.61
N THR A 334 -9.95 2.32 19.93
CA THR A 334 -9.04 1.43 19.21
C THR A 334 -9.46 -0.03 19.38
N VAL A 335 -8.97 -0.88 18.49
CA VAL A 335 -9.15 -2.33 18.53
C VAL A 335 -8.12 -2.91 19.50
N ALA A 336 -8.59 -3.70 20.46
CA ALA A 336 -7.72 -4.41 21.39
C ALA A 336 -6.89 -5.46 20.65
N GLU A 337 -5.65 -5.65 21.10
CA GLU A 337 -4.75 -6.71 20.63
C GLU A 337 -5.35 -8.10 20.84
N VAL A 338 -4.89 -9.02 20.02
CA VAL A 338 -5.22 -10.44 20.06
C VAL A 338 -4.29 -11.16 21.04
N GLU A 339 -4.87 -11.96 21.94
CA GLU A 339 -4.13 -12.73 22.95
C GLU A 339 -4.35 -14.25 22.84
N ALA A 340 -4.70 -14.75 21.65
CA ALA A 340 -4.96 -16.18 21.45
C ALA A 340 -3.69 -17.04 21.63
N THR A 341 -3.82 -18.16 22.33
CA THR A 341 -2.73 -19.15 22.51
C THR A 341 -3.04 -20.51 21.91
N THR A 342 -4.29 -20.71 21.49
CA THR A 342 -4.79 -21.92 20.84
C THR A 342 -5.61 -21.58 19.60
N SER A 343 -5.75 -22.50 18.65
CA SER A 343 -6.57 -22.30 17.44
C SER A 343 -8.04 -22.02 17.77
N SER A 344 -8.58 -22.64 18.83
CA SER A 344 -9.95 -22.36 19.31
C SER A 344 -10.12 -20.94 19.86
N GLU A 345 -9.10 -20.41 20.55
CA GLU A 345 -9.07 -19.01 20.98
C GLU A 345 -8.93 -18.07 19.77
N GLY A 346 -8.10 -18.42 18.79
CA GLY A 346 -7.97 -17.68 17.53
C GLY A 346 -9.28 -17.57 16.76
N GLN A 347 -10.06 -18.64 16.67
CA GLN A 347 -11.40 -18.61 16.05
C GLN A 347 -12.38 -17.72 16.82
N SER A 348 -12.32 -17.74 18.15
CA SER A 348 -13.15 -16.86 18.99
C SER A 348 -12.77 -15.40 18.74
N GLU A 349 -11.48 -15.14 18.58
CA GLU A 349 -10.96 -13.82 18.30
C GLU A 349 -11.31 -13.32 16.89
N ALA A 350 -11.27 -14.18 15.88
CA ALA A 350 -11.74 -13.85 14.54
C ALA A 350 -13.18 -13.31 14.55
N ASN A 351 -14.06 -13.92 15.35
CA ASN A 351 -15.44 -13.44 15.50
C ASN A 351 -15.52 -12.12 16.26
N ARG A 352 -14.66 -11.92 17.26
CA ARG A 352 -14.53 -10.65 17.99
C ARG A 352 -14.12 -9.53 17.03
N LEU A 353 -13.14 -9.75 16.16
CA LEU A 353 -12.64 -8.74 15.22
C LEU A 353 -13.68 -8.35 14.16
N ARG A 354 -14.46 -9.31 13.64
CA ARG A 354 -15.59 -8.99 12.76
C ARG A 354 -16.62 -8.09 13.44
N THR A 355 -16.98 -8.41 14.68
CA THR A 355 -17.90 -7.57 15.47
C THR A 355 -17.28 -6.20 15.76
N ALA A 356 -15.97 -6.17 16.05
CA ALA A 356 -15.27 -4.93 16.32
C ALA A 356 -15.24 -3.99 15.11
N ALA A 357 -15.15 -4.53 13.89
CA ALA A 357 -15.24 -3.77 12.64
C ALA A 357 -16.61 -3.09 12.51
N ASP A 358 -17.69 -3.87 12.60
CA ASP A 358 -19.07 -3.36 12.53
C ASP A 358 -19.34 -2.28 13.60
N ASP A 359 -18.89 -2.52 14.84
CA ASP A 359 -19.08 -1.57 15.95
C ASP A 359 -18.33 -0.25 15.70
N ARG A 360 -17.15 -0.30 15.06
CA ARG A 360 -16.30 0.87 14.81
C ARG A 360 -16.74 1.64 13.57
N GLU A 361 -17.21 0.95 12.52
CA GLU A 361 -17.93 1.58 11.41
C GLU A 361 -19.08 2.43 11.93
N ALA A 362 -19.96 1.83 12.75
CA ALA A 362 -21.09 2.53 13.33
C ALA A 362 -20.64 3.73 14.19
N ALA A 363 -19.61 3.56 15.01
CA ALA A 363 -19.07 4.62 15.85
C ALA A 363 -18.49 5.78 15.04
N ILE A 364 -17.73 5.50 13.97
CA ILE A 364 -17.13 6.52 13.09
C ILE A 364 -18.22 7.40 12.48
N PHE A 365 -19.25 6.80 11.87
CA PHE A 365 -20.33 7.55 11.26
C PHE A 365 -21.15 8.34 12.28
N ASP A 366 -21.48 7.74 13.43
CA ASP A 366 -22.18 8.43 14.52
C ASP A 366 -21.41 9.66 15.00
N ARG A 367 -20.08 9.54 15.13
CA ARG A 367 -19.21 10.64 15.55
C ARG A 367 -19.15 11.79 14.54
N VAL A 368 -19.02 11.47 13.26
CA VAL A 368 -19.02 12.48 12.18
C VAL A 368 -20.37 13.20 12.12
N VAL A 369 -21.48 12.45 12.15
CA VAL A 369 -22.83 13.02 12.13
C VAL A 369 -23.07 13.91 13.36
N THR A 370 -22.57 13.51 14.54
CA THR A 370 -22.64 14.33 15.75
C THR A 370 -21.94 15.67 15.56
N VAL A 371 -20.71 15.69 15.03
CA VAL A 371 -19.97 16.95 14.79
C VAL A 371 -20.68 17.84 13.77
N ILE A 372 -21.25 17.26 12.71
CA ILE A 372 -21.99 18.00 11.68
C ILE A 372 -23.24 18.67 12.28
N ASN A 373 -24.04 17.89 13.01
CA ASN A 373 -25.33 18.34 13.56
C ASN A 373 -25.14 19.33 14.72
N GLU A 374 -24.32 18.98 15.71
CA GLU A 374 -24.10 19.83 16.88
C GLU A 374 -23.27 21.08 16.54
N GLY A 375 -22.40 21.00 15.54
CA GLY A 375 -21.66 22.13 15.00
C GLY A 375 -22.50 23.09 14.15
N GLY A 376 -23.76 22.75 13.89
CA GLY A 376 -24.67 23.57 13.08
C GLY A 376 -24.24 23.69 11.61
N VAL A 377 -23.52 22.69 11.09
CA VAL A 377 -22.98 22.67 9.73
C VAL A 377 -24.05 22.24 8.73
N ALA A 378 -24.77 21.17 9.05
CA ALA A 378 -25.92 20.66 8.29
C ALA A 378 -26.85 19.86 9.22
N ASP A 379 -28.04 19.51 8.71
CA ASP A 379 -29.01 18.63 9.39
C ASP A 379 -28.97 17.26 8.70
N VAL A 380 -28.38 16.28 9.37
CA VAL A 380 -28.18 14.91 8.89
C VAL A 380 -28.88 13.94 9.83
N ASP A 381 -29.76 13.09 9.30
CA ASP A 381 -30.37 12.00 10.09
C ASP A 381 -29.34 10.88 10.28
N PRO A 382 -28.96 10.52 11.54
CA PRO A 382 -28.03 9.43 11.78
C PRO A 382 -28.46 8.10 11.17
N ASN A 383 -29.77 7.84 11.05
CA ASN A 383 -30.29 6.60 10.47
C ASN A 383 -30.10 6.52 8.94
N GLU A 384 -29.76 7.64 8.30
CA GLU A 384 -29.41 7.69 6.87
C GLU A 384 -27.90 7.53 6.62
N VAL A 385 -27.09 7.33 7.68
CA VAL A 385 -25.62 7.15 7.60
C VAL A 385 -25.24 5.90 8.39
N GLN A 386 -25.61 4.73 7.87
CA GLN A 386 -25.38 3.44 8.55
C GLN A 386 -24.35 2.57 7.81
N SER A 387 -23.84 3.03 6.68
CA SER A 387 -22.83 2.35 5.86
C SER A 387 -22.05 3.38 5.01
N PRO A 388 -20.88 3.02 4.46
CA PRO A 388 -20.15 3.87 3.52
C PRO A 388 -20.99 4.33 2.33
N ALA A 389 -21.81 3.44 1.78
CA ALA A 389 -22.70 3.77 0.66
C ALA A 389 -23.76 4.80 1.06
N ASP A 390 -24.34 4.65 2.25
CA ASP A 390 -25.32 5.59 2.80
C ASP A 390 -24.69 6.96 3.08
N ALA A 391 -23.48 6.98 3.66
CA ALA A 391 -22.71 8.19 3.92
C ALA A 391 -22.43 8.97 2.64
N ARG A 392 -22.01 8.30 1.56
CA ARG A 392 -21.80 8.93 0.25
C ARG A 392 -23.11 9.47 -0.35
N ALA A 393 -24.21 8.73 -0.23
CA ALA A 393 -25.51 9.19 -0.70
C ALA A 393 -26.00 10.45 0.05
N VAL A 394 -25.72 10.55 1.35
CA VAL A 394 -26.00 11.77 2.15
C VAL A 394 -25.06 12.90 1.74
N ALA A 395 -23.77 12.62 1.55
CA ALA A 395 -22.77 13.60 1.10
C ALA A 395 -23.18 14.27 -0.23
N ASP A 396 -23.64 13.50 -1.21
CA ASP A 396 -24.10 14.01 -2.51
C ASP A 396 -25.29 14.98 -2.38
N ARG A 397 -26.16 14.78 -1.38
CA ARG A 397 -27.28 15.70 -1.09
C ARG A 397 -26.78 16.98 -0.40
N LEU A 398 -25.81 16.86 0.50
CA LEU A 398 -25.23 18.00 1.21
C LEU A 398 -24.42 18.90 0.27
N GLU A 399 -23.70 18.33 -0.68
CA GLU A 399 -22.89 19.09 -1.64
C GLU A 399 -23.75 20.03 -2.50
N GLN A 400 -24.96 19.61 -2.86
CA GLN A 400 -25.94 20.44 -3.59
C GLN A 400 -26.42 21.67 -2.80
N GLN A 401 -26.29 21.65 -1.47
CA GLN A 401 -26.68 22.77 -0.61
C GLN A 401 -25.61 23.86 -0.54
N GLY A 402 -24.34 23.51 -0.85
CA GLY A 402 -23.21 24.43 -0.91
C GLY A 402 -22.75 24.99 0.44
N GLY A 403 -21.73 25.85 0.41
CA GLY A 403 -21.20 26.50 1.61
C GLY A 403 -20.58 25.50 2.60
N LEU A 404 -20.95 25.59 3.87
CA LEU A 404 -20.44 24.69 4.91
C LEU A 404 -20.94 23.24 4.75
N ALA A 405 -22.08 23.02 4.08
CA ALA A 405 -22.61 21.69 3.81
C ALA A 405 -21.69 20.88 2.87
N THR A 406 -20.92 21.54 2.00
CA THR A 406 -19.90 20.87 1.18
C THR A 406 -18.76 20.30 2.03
N GLN A 407 -18.41 20.95 3.15
CA GLN A 407 -17.38 20.45 4.07
C GLN A 407 -17.90 19.26 4.90
N ALA A 408 -19.19 19.27 5.26
CA ALA A 408 -19.84 18.11 5.86
C ALA A 408 -19.93 16.93 4.89
N ALA A 409 -20.25 17.19 3.61
CA ALA A 409 -20.24 16.17 2.57
C ALA A 409 -18.85 15.52 2.45
N GLN A 410 -17.78 16.32 2.42
CA GLN A 410 -16.43 15.79 2.37
C GLN A 410 -16.11 14.94 3.60
N SER A 411 -16.47 15.39 4.81
CA SER A 411 -16.20 14.64 6.04
C SER A 411 -16.91 13.28 6.10
N LEU A 412 -18.10 13.17 5.49
CA LEU A 412 -18.80 11.89 5.34
C LEU A 412 -18.13 10.96 4.31
N ARG A 413 -17.57 11.52 3.24
CA ARG A 413 -16.80 10.75 2.24
C ARG A 413 -15.48 10.27 2.83
N ASP A 414 -14.73 11.14 3.50
CA ASP A 414 -13.48 10.78 4.18
C ASP A 414 -13.70 9.62 5.17
N ALA A 415 -14.81 9.66 5.91
CA ALA A 415 -15.19 8.59 6.84
C ALA A 415 -15.57 7.28 6.13
N ALA A 416 -16.27 7.38 4.99
CA ALA A 416 -16.62 6.21 4.18
C ALA A 416 -15.37 5.56 3.56
N ASP A 417 -14.43 6.37 3.08
CA ASP A 417 -13.17 5.91 2.51
C ASP A 417 -12.32 5.22 3.58
N LEU A 418 -12.13 5.86 4.74
CA LEU A 418 -11.43 5.27 5.90
C LEU A 418 -11.97 3.87 6.27
N VAL A 419 -13.30 3.71 6.31
CA VAL A 419 -13.92 2.42 6.64
C VAL A 419 -13.61 1.37 5.57
N GLU A 420 -13.81 1.70 4.30
CA GLU A 420 -13.67 0.75 3.18
C GLU A 420 -12.22 0.43 2.82
N THR A 421 -11.28 1.35 3.02
CA THR A 421 -9.87 1.17 2.61
C THR A 421 -8.98 0.73 3.76
N ASP A 422 -9.22 1.23 4.97
CA ASP A 422 -8.25 1.11 6.06
C ASP A 422 -8.79 0.28 7.23
N LEU A 423 -10.07 0.37 7.57
CA LEU A 423 -10.61 -0.32 8.74
C LEU A 423 -11.08 -1.75 8.41
N GLU A 424 -12.07 -1.88 7.53
CA GLU A 424 -12.69 -3.17 7.20
C GLU A 424 -11.71 -4.17 6.60
N PRO A 425 -10.84 -3.79 5.63
CA PRO A 425 -9.92 -4.75 5.03
C PRO A 425 -8.92 -5.32 6.03
N ASN A 426 -8.38 -4.47 6.91
CA ASN A 426 -7.42 -4.90 7.94
C ASN A 426 -8.08 -5.86 8.95
N LEU A 427 -9.25 -5.50 9.49
CA LEU A 427 -9.93 -6.34 10.48
C LEU A 427 -10.50 -7.64 9.88
N THR A 428 -10.92 -7.61 8.61
CA THR A 428 -11.35 -8.80 7.88
C THR A 428 -10.16 -9.74 7.65
N THR A 429 -9.02 -9.19 7.18
CA THR A 429 -7.80 -9.96 6.96
C THR A 429 -7.30 -10.61 8.25
N ALA A 430 -7.29 -9.85 9.36
CA ALA A 430 -6.94 -10.38 10.68
C ALA A 430 -7.86 -11.54 11.09
N ALA A 431 -9.17 -11.37 10.92
CA ALA A 431 -10.15 -12.41 11.25
C ALA A 431 -10.01 -13.66 10.35
N GLU A 432 -9.65 -13.49 9.08
CA GLU A 432 -9.40 -14.61 8.16
C GLU A 432 -8.13 -15.38 8.53
N LYS A 433 -7.03 -14.67 8.83
CA LYS A 433 -5.78 -15.27 9.32
C LYS A 433 -6.03 -16.09 10.59
N LEU A 434 -6.74 -15.54 11.56
CA LEU A 434 -7.06 -16.23 12.81
C LEU A 434 -8.05 -17.39 12.62
N ALA A 435 -8.98 -17.30 11.67
CA ALA A 435 -9.89 -18.39 11.35
C ALA A 435 -9.18 -19.57 10.65
N ALA A 436 -8.09 -19.29 9.91
CA ALA A 436 -7.30 -20.29 9.21
C ALA A 436 -6.43 -21.17 10.14
N LEU A 437 -6.30 -20.82 11.42
CA LEU A 437 -5.61 -21.62 12.44
C LEU A 437 -6.19 -23.03 12.66
N ASP A 438 -7.38 -23.31 12.09
CA ASP A 438 -8.04 -24.62 12.08
C ASP A 438 -7.38 -25.64 11.13
N GLY A 439 -6.52 -25.20 10.20
CA GLY A 439 -5.94 -26.03 9.15
C GLY A 439 -4.76 -26.92 9.56
N ASN A 440 -4.26 -26.82 10.80
CA ASN A 440 -3.06 -27.53 11.26
C ASN A 440 -3.32 -28.58 12.36
N GLU A 441 -4.57 -28.99 12.56
CA GLU A 441 -4.84 -30.24 13.27
C GLU A 441 -4.56 -31.38 12.29
N SER A 442 -3.30 -31.79 12.18
CA SER A 442 -2.95 -33.08 11.59
C SER A 442 -3.72 -34.14 12.38
N GLU A 443 -4.82 -34.68 11.84
CA GLU A 443 -5.43 -35.88 12.41
C GLU A 443 -4.29 -36.90 12.59
N PRO A 444 -4.11 -37.50 13.78
CA PRO A 444 -2.97 -38.36 14.02
C PRO A 444 -2.97 -39.45 12.95
N ALA A 445 -1.91 -39.50 12.17
CA ALA A 445 -1.85 -40.40 11.04
C ALA A 445 -1.81 -41.84 11.57
N ILE A 446 -2.94 -42.53 11.54
CA ILE A 446 -3.10 -43.88 12.06
C ILE A 446 -2.40 -44.92 11.16
N GLY A 447 -1.74 -45.89 11.77
CA GLY A 447 -1.16 -47.07 11.14
C GLY A 447 -1.59 -48.35 11.85
N PHE A 448 -1.26 -49.51 11.27
CA PHE A 448 -1.61 -50.82 11.81
C PHE A 448 -0.34 -51.57 12.22
N ILE A 449 -0.37 -52.22 13.39
CA ILE A 449 0.63 -53.23 13.76
C ILE A 449 -0.04 -54.60 13.82
N ASP A 450 0.53 -55.58 13.10
CA ASP A 450 0.07 -56.97 13.10
C ASP A 450 1.21 -57.95 13.31
N GLY A 451 0.90 -59.22 13.54
CA GLY A 451 1.93 -60.25 13.66
C GLY A 451 1.41 -61.52 14.30
N VAL A 452 2.31 -62.49 14.49
CA VAL A 452 2.03 -63.78 15.10
C VAL A 452 2.97 -64.04 16.28
N ILE A 453 2.40 -64.50 17.39
CA ILE A 453 3.15 -64.92 18.59
C ILE A 453 3.31 -66.44 18.58
N THR A 454 4.55 -66.91 18.64
CA THR A 454 4.87 -68.35 18.63
C THR A 454 5.77 -68.75 19.81
N ALA A 455 5.74 -70.02 20.20
CA ALA A 455 6.70 -70.58 21.14
C ALA A 455 7.99 -71.01 20.40
N ALA A 456 9.08 -71.24 21.13
CA ALA A 456 10.36 -71.69 20.55
C ALA A 456 10.27 -73.01 19.73
N ASN A 457 9.22 -73.81 19.93
CA ASN A 457 8.93 -75.02 19.16
C ASN A 457 8.13 -74.75 17.85
N GLY A 458 7.78 -73.50 17.57
CA GLY A 458 6.99 -73.05 16.41
C GLY A 458 5.47 -73.15 16.58
N GLU A 459 4.95 -73.52 17.75
CA GLU A 459 3.52 -73.58 18.02
C GLU A 459 2.95 -72.17 18.31
N PRO A 460 1.80 -71.79 17.73
CA PRO A 460 1.20 -70.48 18.00
C PRO A 460 0.69 -70.39 19.44
N ILE A 461 0.88 -69.22 20.08
CA ILE A 461 0.44 -68.98 21.45
C ILE A 461 -0.84 -68.16 21.43
N ALA A 462 -1.95 -68.80 21.84
CA ALA A 462 -3.26 -68.15 21.96
C ALA A 462 -3.44 -67.48 23.33
N ASN A 463 -4.22 -66.39 23.36
CA ASN A 463 -4.48 -65.58 24.57
C ASN A 463 -3.23 -64.96 25.22
N ALA A 464 -2.15 -64.78 24.47
CA ALA A 464 -1.04 -63.93 24.91
C ALA A 464 -1.50 -62.48 24.90
N THR A 465 -1.15 -61.70 25.92
CA THR A 465 -1.43 -60.26 26.00
C THR A 465 -0.32 -59.51 25.29
N VAL A 466 -0.70 -58.71 24.29
CA VAL A 466 0.20 -57.82 23.55
C VAL A 466 -0.13 -56.39 23.94
N SER A 467 0.85 -55.67 24.48
CA SER A 467 0.74 -54.26 24.88
C SER A 467 1.67 -53.40 24.04
N VAL A 468 1.12 -52.33 23.45
CA VAL A 468 1.85 -51.39 22.60
C VAL A 468 1.39 -49.98 22.98
N GLY A 469 2.28 -49.21 23.61
CA GLY A 469 1.91 -47.92 24.22
C GLY A 469 0.83 -48.08 25.30
N GLU A 470 -0.27 -47.34 25.18
CA GLU A 470 -1.43 -47.43 26.08
C GLU A 470 -2.47 -48.47 25.65
N GLN A 471 -2.32 -49.07 24.46
CA GLN A 471 -3.25 -50.05 23.93
C GLN A 471 -2.81 -51.49 24.24
N GLN A 472 -3.78 -52.39 24.37
CA GLN A 472 -3.53 -53.82 24.51
C GLN A 472 -4.53 -54.66 23.72
N THR A 473 -4.09 -55.83 23.27
CA THR A 473 -4.94 -56.86 22.66
C THR A 473 -4.51 -58.25 23.12
N THR A 474 -5.31 -59.26 22.79
CA THR A 474 -4.98 -60.67 23.08
C THR A 474 -4.91 -61.48 21.79
N THR A 475 -3.92 -62.37 21.67
CA THR A 475 -3.74 -63.18 20.47
C THR A 475 -4.87 -64.18 20.23
N ALA A 476 -5.21 -64.41 18.96
CA ALA A 476 -6.19 -65.40 18.53
C ALA A 476 -5.66 -66.85 18.64
N ALA A 477 -6.50 -67.84 18.32
CA ALA A 477 -6.17 -69.27 18.43
C ALA A 477 -5.00 -69.71 17.53
N ASP A 478 -4.73 -68.95 16.48
CA ASP A 478 -3.61 -69.11 15.55
C ASP A 478 -2.39 -68.25 15.91
N GLY A 479 -2.42 -67.57 17.05
CA GLY A 479 -1.33 -66.73 17.57
C GLY A 479 -1.30 -65.31 16.97
N SER A 480 -2.22 -64.97 16.07
CA SER A 480 -2.26 -63.65 15.43
C SER A 480 -2.74 -62.54 16.37
N TYR A 481 -2.25 -61.31 16.16
CA TYR A 481 -2.75 -60.09 16.80
C TYR A 481 -2.75 -58.92 15.83
N GLY A 482 -3.52 -57.88 16.16
CA GLY A 482 -3.56 -56.63 15.40
C GLY A 482 -4.02 -55.46 16.27
N LEU A 483 -3.39 -54.30 16.13
CA LEU A 483 -3.69 -53.05 16.82
C LEU A 483 -3.62 -51.87 15.84
N GLU A 484 -4.46 -50.86 16.06
CA GLU A 484 -4.50 -49.61 15.30
C GLU A 484 -3.95 -48.50 16.19
N LEU A 485 -2.81 -47.95 15.80
CA LEU A 485 -2.01 -47.03 16.61
C LEU A 485 -1.70 -45.78 15.80
N GLU A 486 -1.44 -44.68 16.49
CA GLU A 486 -0.88 -43.48 15.86
C GLU A 486 0.50 -43.81 15.27
N SER A 487 0.93 -43.11 14.23
CA SER A 487 2.27 -43.31 13.68
C SER A 487 3.34 -42.93 14.71
N GLY A 488 4.32 -43.80 14.95
CA GLY A 488 5.34 -43.57 15.95
C GLY A 488 6.20 -44.80 16.24
N GLU A 489 7.25 -44.61 17.05
CA GLU A 489 8.07 -45.72 17.56
C GLU A 489 7.45 -46.27 18.85
N TYR A 490 7.22 -47.58 18.88
CA TYR A 490 6.61 -48.27 20.01
C TYR A 490 7.42 -49.51 20.40
N THR A 491 7.46 -49.77 21.71
CA THR A 491 7.89 -51.06 22.25
C THR A 491 6.68 -51.99 22.35
N VAL A 492 6.67 -53.07 21.56
CA VAL A 492 5.69 -54.14 21.63
C VAL A 492 6.09 -55.10 22.75
N THR A 493 5.30 -55.18 23.82
CA THR A 493 5.54 -56.12 24.92
C THR A 493 4.51 -57.24 24.92
N VAL A 494 4.98 -58.48 24.96
CA VAL A 494 4.14 -59.68 24.89
C VAL A 494 4.31 -60.50 26.15
N SER A 495 3.20 -60.83 26.81
CA SER A 495 3.16 -61.66 28.02
C SER A 495 2.16 -62.81 27.86
N ALA A 496 2.57 -64.02 28.25
CA ALA A 496 1.73 -65.21 28.22
C ALA A 496 2.00 -66.10 29.43
N GLU A 497 0.95 -66.72 29.99
CA GLU A 497 1.07 -67.60 31.15
C GLU A 497 1.99 -68.79 30.83
N GLY A 498 3.02 -69.01 31.65
CA GLY A 498 3.99 -70.08 31.46
C GLY A 498 5.18 -69.72 30.56
N TYR A 499 5.23 -68.52 30.01
CA TYR A 499 6.32 -67.99 29.18
C TYR A 499 7.00 -66.80 29.87
N ARG A 500 8.22 -66.48 29.42
CA ARG A 500 8.91 -65.24 29.77
C ARG A 500 8.42 -64.12 28.83
N ASP A 501 8.18 -62.95 29.40
CA ASP A 501 7.80 -61.77 28.63
C ASP A 501 8.91 -61.41 27.63
N ALA A 502 8.52 -60.93 26.45
CA ALA A 502 9.41 -60.45 25.41
C ALA A 502 8.99 -59.04 24.98
N SER A 503 9.97 -58.20 24.63
CA SER A 503 9.75 -56.86 24.13
C SER A 503 10.54 -56.65 22.84
N GLU A 504 9.92 -56.07 21.83
CA GLU A 504 10.52 -55.72 20.53
C GLU A 504 10.19 -54.28 20.16
N GLU A 505 11.11 -53.58 19.51
CA GLU A 505 10.89 -52.22 19.02
C GLU A 505 10.26 -52.25 17.62
N ALA A 506 9.25 -51.41 17.39
CA ALA A 506 8.52 -51.36 16.14
C ALA A 506 8.16 -49.92 15.76
N THR A 507 8.35 -49.56 14.49
CA THR A 507 7.93 -48.27 13.94
C THR A 507 6.60 -48.46 13.20
N VAL A 508 5.57 -47.75 13.63
CA VAL A 508 4.26 -47.71 12.96
C VAL A 508 4.27 -46.51 12.02
N GLU A 509 4.18 -46.78 10.72
CA GLU A 509 4.11 -45.77 9.67
C GLU A 509 2.65 -45.45 9.33
N ALA A 510 2.37 -44.19 9.00
CA ALA A 510 1.03 -43.73 8.64
C ALA A 510 0.42 -44.52 7.47
N ASN A 511 -0.84 -44.97 7.62
CA ASN A 511 -1.58 -45.74 6.61
C ASN A 511 -0.86 -47.02 6.12
N ALA A 512 0.12 -47.51 6.88
CA ALA A 512 0.86 -48.72 6.59
C ALA A 512 0.56 -49.80 7.63
N THR A 513 0.92 -51.03 7.30
CA THR A 513 0.87 -52.16 8.24
C THR A 513 2.30 -52.61 8.52
N THR A 514 2.71 -52.52 9.79
CA THR A 514 3.99 -53.03 10.29
C THR A 514 3.78 -54.41 10.89
N THR A 515 4.47 -55.42 10.35
CA THR A 515 4.38 -56.79 10.86
C THR A 515 5.51 -57.08 11.85
N VAL A 516 5.14 -57.51 13.07
CA VAL A 516 6.06 -57.85 14.16
C VAL A 516 5.72 -59.23 14.74
N ASP A 517 6.51 -60.23 14.34
CA ASP A 517 6.40 -61.58 14.87
C ASP A 517 7.30 -61.75 16.10
N VAL A 518 6.77 -62.29 17.19
CA VAL A 518 7.51 -62.47 18.45
C VAL A 518 7.52 -63.94 18.86
N THR A 519 8.69 -64.45 19.24
CA THR A 519 8.85 -65.82 19.75
C THR A 519 9.08 -65.81 21.26
N LEU A 520 8.19 -66.43 22.03
CA LEU A 520 8.32 -66.54 23.49
C LEU A 520 9.04 -67.83 23.91
N THR A 521 9.78 -67.74 25.02
CA THR A 521 10.48 -68.87 25.64
C THR A 521 9.75 -69.30 26.92
N GLU A 522 9.58 -70.61 27.14
CA GLU A 522 8.92 -71.13 28.34
C GLU A 522 9.69 -70.72 29.62
N ALA A 523 8.95 -70.37 30.67
CA ALA A 523 9.53 -69.93 31.94
C ALA A 523 10.28 -71.07 32.68
N ASN A 524 9.99 -72.33 32.34
CA ASN A 524 10.46 -73.53 33.03
C ASN A 524 11.67 -74.23 32.38
N ASP A 525 12.37 -73.60 31.44
CA ASP A 525 13.62 -74.16 30.91
C ASP A 525 14.83 -73.73 31.78
N ASP A 526 14.79 -74.13 33.05
CA ASP A 526 16.01 -74.35 33.83
C ASP A 526 16.55 -75.71 33.35
N GLY A 527 17.59 -75.65 32.52
CA GLY A 527 18.30 -76.80 31.97
C GLY A 527 19.06 -77.62 33.02
N SER A 528 18.38 -78.10 34.07
CA SER A 528 18.94 -79.06 35.02
C SER A 528 18.92 -80.48 34.48
N THR A 529 20.06 -80.89 33.90
CA THR A 529 20.36 -82.32 33.70
C THR A 529 20.40 -83.07 35.05
N PRO A 530 19.92 -84.34 35.12
CA PRO A 530 19.86 -85.06 36.39
C PRO A 530 21.24 -85.46 36.96
N GLY A 531 21.59 -84.85 38.09
CA GLY A 531 22.10 -85.52 39.29
C GLY A 531 23.37 -86.37 39.19
N GLU A 532 24.50 -85.77 39.57
CA GLU A 532 25.57 -86.48 40.30
C GLU A 532 25.69 -85.93 41.72
N CYS A 533 25.54 -86.85 42.67
CA CYS A 533 25.50 -86.64 44.10
C CYS A 533 26.93 -86.57 44.67
N PRO A 534 27.19 -85.67 45.64
CA PRO A 534 28.04 -86.09 46.74
C PRO A 534 27.49 -85.68 48.12
N GLY A 535 27.20 -86.70 48.94
CA GLY A 535 27.65 -86.80 50.33
C GLY A 535 26.96 -85.96 51.41
N PRO A 536 26.57 -86.56 52.56
CA PRO A 536 25.81 -85.89 53.62
C PRO A 536 26.69 -84.98 54.49
N GLY A 537 26.07 -83.90 55.00
CA GLY A 537 26.71 -82.82 55.76
C GLY A 537 27.13 -83.15 57.20
N PRO A 538 27.49 -82.10 57.95
CA PRO A 538 26.72 -81.71 59.15
C PRO A 538 26.46 -80.18 59.11
N GLY A 539 25.24 -79.69 59.34
CA GLY A 539 24.64 -79.48 60.66
C GLY A 539 24.28 -77.98 60.80
N PRO A 540 23.14 -77.61 61.41
CA PRO A 540 22.47 -76.32 61.17
C PRO A 540 22.87 -75.22 62.17
N ASN A 541 22.88 -73.96 61.75
CA ASN A 541 22.75 -72.74 62.57
C ASN A 541 22.32 -71.58 61.64
N ASP A 542 21.03 -71.24 61.65
CA ASP A 542 20.45 -69.94 62.07
C ASP A 542 19.95 -69.21 60.79
N GLY A 543 18.83 -68.49 60.72
CA GLY A 543 17.98 -67.93 61.77
C GLY A 543 17.72 -66.46 61.48
N SER A 544 17.13 -66.10 60.33
CA SER A 544 16.46 -64.80 60.07
C SER A 544 15.60 -64.92 58.79
N ASP A 545 14.29 -65.15 58.91
CA ASP A 545 13.20 -64.14 58.97
C ASP A 545 13.20 -63.21 57.74
N ILE A 546 12.45 -63.51 56.67
CA ILE A 546 10.98 -63.36 56.53
C ILE A 546 10.46 -62.04 57.12
N VAL A 547 10.96 -60.88 56.66
CA VAL A 547 10.29 -59.56 56.85
C VAL A 547 10.60 -58.59 55.69
N SER A 548 10.26 -58.91 54.44
CA SER A 548 10.33 -57.89 53.36
C SER A 548 9.24 -57.98 52.28
N ALA A 549 8.13 -58.69 52.53
CA ALA A 549 7.09 -58.91 51.52
C ALA A 549 5.82 -58.05 51.65
N ILE A 550 5.67 -57.17 52.65
CA ILE A 550 4.42 -56.40 52.82
C ILE A 550 4.69 -55.03 53.43
N TRP A 551 5.17 -54.06 52.63
CA TRP A 551 4.96 -52.60 52.84
C TRP A 551 5.76 -51.75 51.82
N ASN A 552 5.14 -51.37 50.68
CA ASN A 552 5.39 -50.12 49.88
C ASN A 552 5.29 -50.29 48.35
N ALA A 553 4.07 -50.39 47.81
CA ALA A 553 3.73 -49.90 46.45
C ALA A 553 2.20 -49.98 46.19
N VAL A 554 1.37 -49.46 47.11
CA VAL A 554 -0.11 -49.39 46.94
C VAL A 554 -0.63 -47.94 47.06
N ILE A 555 0.23 -46.92 46.92
CA ILE A 555 -0.25 -45.54 46.89
C ILE A 555 0.56 -44.79 45.83
N ASP A 556 0.12 -44.88 44.58
CA ASP A 556 0.27 -43.77 43.62
C ASP A 556 -0.69 -43.96 42.42
N PHE A 557 -1.98 -44.07 42.74
CA PHE A 557 -3.03 -43.83 41.76
C PHE A 557 -4.21 -43.15 42.46
N GLY A 558 -4.42 -41.87 42.15
CA GLY A 558 -5.72 -41.23 42.35
C GLY A 558 -5.73 -39.96 43.18
N ILE A 559 -5.86 -38.85 42.44
CA ILE A 559 -6.66 -37.64 42.75
C ILE A 559 -5.95 -36.60 43.62
N GLU A 560 -5.67 -35.39 43.07
CA GLU A 560 -6.65 -34.28 43.09
C GLU A 560 -6.16 -33.05 42.29
N ILE A 561 -7.08 -32.53 41.48
CA ILE A 561 -7.03 -31.23 40.79
C ILE A 561 -7.25 -30.14 41.85
N ALA A 562 -6.36 -29.14 41.94
CA ALA A 562 -6.68 -27.71 42.12
C ALA A 562 -5.47 -26.85 42.55
N GLN A 563 -5.27 -25.75 41.80
CA GLN A 563 -4.69 -24.46 42.20
C GLN A 563 -3.15 -24.35 42.36
N ILE A 564 -2.49 -23.95 41.26
CA ILE A 564 -1.35 -23.03 41.32
C ILE A 564 -1.78 -21.71 40.69
N VAL A 565 -2.10 -20.75 41.58
CA VAL A 565 -2.09 -19.32 41.32
C VAL A 565 -0.93 -18.77 42.16
N ILE A 566 0.05 -18.20 41.46
CA ILE A 566 0.92 -17.08 41.85
C ILE A 566 1.72 -17.23 43.15
N THR A 567 3.06 -17.23 43.04
CA THR A 567 4.05 -16.36 43.73
C THR A 567 5.45 -16.88 43.39
N GLY A 568 6.45 -16.10 42.98
CA GLY A 568 6.51 -14.66 42.84
C GLY A 568 7.95 -14.17 42.70
N ALA A 569 8.07 -12.89 42.39
CA ALA A 569 9.26 -12.10 42.63
C ALA A 569 9.65 -12.16 44.12
N ARG A 570 10.91 -12.51 44.38
CA ARG A 570 11.80 -11.80 45.30
C ARG A 570 13.24 -12.00 44.90
#